data_AF-A0A958ZA99-F1
#
_entry.id   AF-A0A958ZA99-F1
#
_cell.length_a   1.000
_cell.length_b   1.000
_cell.length_c   1.000
_cell.angle_alpha   90.00
_cell.angle_beta   90.00
_cell.angle_gamma   90.00
#
_symmetry.space_group_name_H-M   'P 1'
#
loop_
_entity.id
_entity.type
_entity.pdbx_description
1 polymer ?
#
loop_
_entity_poly.entity_id
_entity_poly.type
_entity_poly.pdbx_seq_one_letter_code
_entity_poly.pdbx_strand_id
1 'polypeptide(L)'
;MDSTIAVNNDAKKVFRRLGTCSRTFGYLLNREFGNNSDIDEQALDPLAGGILQKGQQCGMLWGAAMAVGREAYHMTTDHNIALALALKASQDLVASFEANAPSVNCRAITRTDFSKKFQMFRYMLFRAKNCFNLAELWAPEAVEAAKKGLSIEINKLPGMRTSCASEVINNMGGNNEEMVAVSGFSGGIGLSGNACGALAAAIWKNTKKWMEANPEQSAYNNPAAQKTYRGFYEMSKGELICHKICGKKFSTPEAHAEFISKGGCKDLIETLASIKV
;
A
#
# COMPACT_ATOMS: atom_id res chain seq x y z
N MET A 1 -23.85 29.52 -2.08
CA MET A 1 -24.02 28.91 -0.75
C MET A 1 -22.68 28.33 -0.39
N ASP A 2 -22.01 28.98 0.56
CA ASP A 2 -20.71 28.62 1.09
C ASP A 2 -20.79 27.29 1.83
N SER A 3 -19.99 26.30 1.41
CA SER A 3 -19.81 25.06 2.16
C SER A 3 -18.32 24.75 2.28
N THR A 4 -17.54 25.70 2.81
CA THR A 4 -16.23 25.40 3.37
C THR A 4 -16.43 24.80 4.75
N ILE A 5 -16.85 23.53 4.80
CA ILE A 5 -16.53 22.70 5.97
C ILE A 5 -15.01 22.61 5.95
N ALA A 6 -14.36 23.38 6.82
CA ALA A 6 -12.94 23.19 7.08
C ALA A 6 -12.78 21.74 7.53
N VAL A 7 -12.34 20.87 6.63
CA VAL A 7 -11.93 19.51 6.97
C VAL A 7 -10.85 19.69 8.02
N ASN A 8 -11.19 19.36 9.26
CA ASN A 8 -10.27 19.50 10.38
C ASN A 8 -9.14 18.50 10.13
N ASN A 9 -8.06 18.99 9.53
CA ASN A 9 -6.93 18.18 9.12
C ASN A 9 -6.17 17.71 10.36
N ASP A 10 -6.60 16.56 10.89
CA ASP A 10 -6.05 15.95 12.09
C ASP A 10 -4.92 14.95 11.79
N ALA A 11 -4.39 14.93 10.56
CA ALA A 11 -3.44 13.94 10.10
C ALA A 11 -2.18 13.85 10.99
N LYS A 12 -1.63 14.97 11.45
CA LYS A 12 -0.50 14.96 12.41
C LYS A 12 -0.87 14.33 13.75
N LYS A 13 -2.06 14.64 14.26
CA LYS A 13 -2.55 14.11 15.54
C LYS A 13 -2.74 12.60 15.43
N VAL A 14 -3.38 12.15 14.36
CA VAL A 14 -3.55 10.72 14.05
C VAL A 14 -2.19 10.04 13.88
N PHE A 15 -1.26 10.63 13.13
CA PHE A 15 0.07 10.05 12.92
C PHE A 15 0.86 9.92 14.23
N ARG A 16 0.83 10.93 15.11
CA ARG A 16 1.46 10.82 16.43
C ARG A 16 0.85 9.70 17.29
N ARG A 17 -0.47 9.49 17.18
CA ARG A 17 -1.18 8.44 17.92
C ARG A 17 -0.87 7.04 17.37
N LEU A 18 -0.90 6.87 16.06
CA LEU A 18 -0.78 5.56 15.41
C LEU A 18 0.67 5.16 15.13
N GLY A 19 1.61 6.09 15.17
CA GLY A 19 3.06 5.84 15.14
C GLY A 19 3.66 5.54 13.77
N THR A 20 2.88 5.07 12.79
CA THR A 20 3.38 4.69 11.46
C THR A 20 2.61 5.40 10.34
N CYS A 21 3.30 5.79 9.26
CA CYS A 21 2.68 6.53 8.16
C CYS A 21 1.71 5.68 7.34
N SER A 22 1.97 4.38 7.20
CA SER A 22 1.11 3.45 6.47
C SER A 22 -0.20 3.19 7.19
N ARG A 23 -0.17 2.86 8.49
CA ARG A 23 -1.39 2.75 9.30
C ARG A 23 -2.17 4.07 9.35
N THR A 24 -1.46 5.20 9.47
CA THR A 24 -2.10 6.52 9.49
C THR A 24 -2.96 6.77 8.26
N PHE A 25 -2.41 6.56 7.06
CA PHE A 25 -3.16 6.82 5.83
C PHE A 25 -4.20 5.74 5.53
N GLY A 26 -3.97 4.50 5.95
CA GLY A 26 -5.02 3.48 5.96
C GLY A 26 -6.21 3.93 6.82
N TYR A 27 -5.95 4.34 8.07
CA TYR A 27 -6.97 4.83 9.00
C TYR A 27 -7.69 6.09 8.49
N LEU A 28 -6.95 7.10 8.01
CA LEU A 28 -7.54 8.37 7.59
C LEU A 28 -8.52 8.19 6.44
N LEU A 29 -8.14 7.43 5.41
CA LEU A 29 -9.00 7.20 4.25
C LEU A 29 -10.11 6.18 4.57
N ASN A 30 -9.84 5.11 5.31
CA ASN A 30 -10.90 4.21 5.77
C ASN A 30 -11.94 4.97 6.61
N ARG A 31 -11.51 5.90 7.46
CA ARG A 31 -12.43 6.77 8.24
C ARG A 31 -13.27 7.66 7.33
N GLU A 32 -12.68 8.23 6.29
CA GLU A 32 -13.41 9.05 5.31
C GLU A 32 -14.51 8.25 4.60
N PHE A 33 -14.25 6.99 4.28
CA PHE A 33 -15.19 6.11 3.57
C PHE A 33 -16.05 5.22 4.48
N GLY A 34 -15.88 5.29 5.81
CA GLY A 34 -16.63 4.45 6.77
C GLY A 34 -16.18 2.98 6.86
N ASN A 35 -14.97 2.65 6.41
CA ASN A 35 -14.43 1.29 6.29
C ASN A 35 -13.34 0.96 7.33
N ASN A 36 -13.40 1.54 8.52
CA ASN A 36 -12.37 1.35 9.55
C ASN A 36 -12.20 -0.13 9.94
N SER A 37 -10.95 -0.56 10.09
CA SER A 37 -10.61 -1.87 10.65
C SER A 37 -9.27 -1.80 11.37
N ASP A 38 -9.32 -1.92 12.69
CA ASP A 38 -8.12 -1.82 13.52
C ASP A 38 -7.06 -2.85 13.15
N ILE A 39 -7.45 -4.08 12.80
CA ILE A 39 -6.50 -5.15 12.49
C ILE A 39 -5.88 -4.97 11.09
N ASP A 40 -6.68 -4.62 10.09
CA ASP A 40 -6.18 -4.44 8.73
C ASP A 40 -5.29 -3.21 8.63
N GLU A 41 -5.64 -2.14 9.35
CA GLU A 41 -4.86 -0.91 9.42
C GLU A 41 -3.55 -1.11 10.20
N GLN A 42 -3.57 -1.87 11.30
CA GLN A 42 -2.34 -2.23 12.03
C GLN A 42 -1.41 -3.12 11.21
N ALA A 43 -1.95 -4.05 10.43
CA ALA A 43 -1.15 -4.92 9.59
C ALA A 43 -0.38 -4.17 8.49
N LEU A 44 -0.67 -2.89 8.27
CA LEU A 44 0.10 -1.99 7.40
C LEU A 44 1.37 -1.43 8.07
N ASP A 45 1.53 -1.51 9.40
CA ASP A 45 2.67 -0.94 10.13
C ASP A 45 4.04 -1.32 9.53
N PRO A 46 4.29 -2.57 9.11
CA PRO A 46 5.54 -2.96 8.46
C PRO A 46 5.86 -2.23 7.15
N LEU A 47 4.88 -1.60 6.50
CA LEU A 47 5.10 -0.87 5.25
C LEU A 47 5.66 0.54 5.49
N ALA A 48 5.66 1.02 6.74
CA ALA A 48 6.28 2.29 7.10
C ALA A 48 7.80 2.27 6.94
N GLY A 49 8.36 3.45 6.64
CA GLY A 49 9.78 3.58 6.31
C GLY A 49 10.15 2.99 4.94
N GLY A 50 9.16 2.64 4.10
CA GLY A 50 9.37 2.10 2.76
C GLY A 50 9.67 0.62 2.75
N ILE A 51 8.69 -0.18 3.18
CA ILE A 51 8.73 -1.65 3.39
C ILE A 51 9.86 -2.05 4.34
N LEU A 52 9.50 -2.36 5.59
CA LEU A 52 10.42 -2.77 6.65
C LEU A 52 11.64 -1.85 6.73
N GLN A 53 11.40 -0.53 6.68
CA GLN A 53 12.43 0.49 6.80
C GLN A 53 13.52 0.45 5.70
N LYS A 54 13.26 -0.20 4.56
CA LYS A 54 14.22 -0.30 3.45
C LYS A 54 14.24 0.93 2.54
N GLY A 55 13.39 1.92 2.81
CA GLY A 55 13.44 3.20 2.13
C GLY A 55 12.76 3.23 0.77
N GLN A 56 12.01 2.18 0.43
CA GLN A 56 11.19 2.08 -0.77
C GLN A 56 9.98 3.01 -0.69
N GLN A 57 8.98 2.79 -1.56
CA GLN A 57 7.80 3.63 -1.70
C GLN A 57 7.13 3.99 -0.36
N CYS A 58 6.69 5.24 -0.22
CA CYS A 58 6.25 5.84 1.03
C CYS A 58 5.10 5.07 1.68
N GLY A 59 5.17 4.88 3.01
CA GLY A 59 4.10 4.26 3.80
C GLY A 59 2.73 4.89 3.57
N MET A 60 2.67 6.22 3.42
CA MET A 60 1.42 6.95 3.18
C MET A 60 0.68 6.45 1.93
N LEU A 61 1.42 6.14 0.85
CA LEU A 61 0.86 5.59 -0.39
C LEU A 61 0.33 4.18 -0.18
N TRP A 62 1.06 3.31 0.53
CA TRP A 62 0.59 1.95 0.83
C TRP A 62 -0.71 1.94 1.63
N GLY A 63 -0.81 2.80 2.64
CA GLY A 63 -2.04 2.92 3.44
C GLY A 63 -3.21 3.47 2.64
N ALA A 64 -2.99 4.54 1.89
CA ALA A 64 -4.03 5.15 1.07
C ALA A 64 -4.54 4.22 -0.04
N ALA A 65 -3.62 3.54 -0.74
CA ALA A 65 -3.96 2.59 -1.79
C ALA A 65 -4.77 1.39 -1.26
N MET A 66 -4.50 0.93 -0.03
CA MET A 66 -5.31 -0.12 0.59
C MET A 66 -6.74 0.36 0.87
N ALA A 67 -6.87 1.56 1.46
CA ALA A 67 -8.16 2.11 1.83
C ALA A 67 -9.09 2.32 0.62
N VAL A 68 -8.57 2.83 -0.50
CA VAL A 68 -9.36 2.95 -1.73
C VAL A 68 -9.69 1.60 -2.35
N GLY A 69 -8.86 0.57 -2.13
CA GLY A 69 -9.19 -0.79 -2.52
C GLY A 69 -10.38 -1.36 -1.76
N ARG A 70 -10.46 -1.11 -0.45
CA ARG A 70 -11.62 -1.52 0.35
C ARG A 70 -12.88 -0.78 -0.05
N GLU A 71 -12.78 0.52 -0.27
CA GLU A 71 -13.94 1.29 -0.74
C GLU A 71 -14.42 0.81 -2.11
N ALA A 72 -13.50 0.56 -3.06
CA ALA A 72 -13.86 0.02 -4.37
C ALA A 72 -14.60 -1.32 -4.29
N TYR A 73 -14.29 -2.18 -3.30
CA TYR A 73 -15.02 -3.42 -3.06
C TYR A 73 -16.48 -3.17 -2.62
N HIS A 74 -16.74 -2.12 -1.84
CA HIS A 74 -18.09 -1.80 -1.38
C HIS A 74 -18.93 -1.04 -2.43
N MET A 75 -18.30 -0.42 -3.41
CA MET A 75 -18.98 0.35 -4.47
C MET A 75 -19.63 -0.52 -5.57
N THR A 76 -19.27 -1.79 -5.68
CA THR A 76 -19.78 -2.68 -6.75
C THR A 76 -19.79 -4.14 -6.32
N THR A 77 -20.74 -4.91 -6.86
CA THR A 77 -20.77 -6.38 -6.70
C THR A 77 -19.91 -7.11 -7.73
N ASP A 78 -19.48 -6.43 -8.80
CA ASP A 78 -18.57 -7.00 -9.80
C ASP A 78 -17.12 -6.90 -9.30
N HIS A 79 -16.55 -8.05 -8.95
CA HIS A 79 -15.18 -8.15 -8.46
C HIS A 79 -14.14 -7.60 -9.44
N ASN A 80 -14.30 -7.83 -10.74
CA ASN A 80 -13.33 -7.39 -11.75
C ASN A 80 -13.36 -5.87 -11.91
N ILE A 81 -14.54 -5.27 -11.79
CA ILE A 81 -14.69 -3.81 -11.74
C ILE A 81 -14.06 -3.25 -10.48
N ALA A 82 -14.30 -3.86 -9.30
CA ALA A 82 -13.73 -3.40 -8.04
C ALA A 82 -12.20 -3.38 -8.10
N LEU A 83 -11.59 -4.44 -8.66
CA LEU A 83 -10.16 -4.52 -8.91
C LEU A 83 -9.65 -3.38 -9.81
N ALA A 84 -10.33 -3.12 -10.93
CA ALA A 84 -9.94 -2.05 -11.86
C ALA A 84 -10.07 -0.65 -11.22
N LEU A 85 -11.17 -0.42 -10.48
CA LEU A 85 -11.46 0.83 -9.79
C LEU A 85 -10.41 1.14 -8.72
N ALA A 86 -10.08 0.16 -7.87
CA ALA A 86 -9.04 0.27 -6.85
C ALA A 86 -7.66 0.61 -7.45
N LEU A 87 -7.30 -0.04 -8.56
CA LEU A 87 -6.05 0.24 -9.26
C LEU A 87 -6.02 1.65 -9.83
N LYS A 88 -7.13 2.10 -10.43
CA LYS A 88 -7.24 3.43 -11.00
C LYS A 88 -7.23 4.54 -9.92
N ALA A 89 -7.93 4.33 -8.81
CA ALA A 89 -7.85 5.23 -7.67
C ALA A 89 -6.42 5.31 -7.09
N SER A 90 -5.70 4.19 -7.08
CA SER A 90 -4.29 4.16 -6.67
C SER A 90 -3.35 4.91 -7.62
N GLN A 91 -3.64 4.93 -8.93
CA GLN A 91 -2.92 5.77 -9.90
C GLN A 91 -3.10 7.26 -9.59
N ASP A 92 -4.33 7.68 -9.30
CA ASP A 92 -4.64 9.07 -8.99
C ASP A 92 -4.00 9.49 -7.65
N LEU A 93 -3.94 8.59 -6.66
CA LEU A 93 -3.19 8.78 -5.41
C LEU A 93 -1.68 8.97 -5.65
N VAL A 94 -1.07 8.16 -6.52
CA VAL A 94 0.36 8.31 -6.86
C VAL A 94 0.62 9.65 -7.53
N ALA A 95 -0.20 10.03 -8.51
CA ALA A 95 -0.07 11.31 -9.20
C ALA A 95 -0.21 12.50 -8.22
N SER A 96 -1.20 12.44 -7.31
CA SER A 96 -1.36 13.42 -6.24
C SER A 96 -0.15 13.47 -5.31
N PHE A 97 0.40 12.32 -4.91
CA PHE A 97 1.58 12.28 -4.03
C PHE A 97 2.82 12.85 -4.72
N GLU A 98 3.05 12.54 -5.99
CA GLU A 98 4.18 13.07 -6.78
C GLU A 98 4.13 14.59 -6.94
N ALA A 99 2.94 15.18 -6.98
CA ALA A 99 2.77 16.63 -6.99
C ALA A 99 3.11 17.30 -5.64
N ASN A 100 3.03 16.55 -4.53
CA ASN A 100 3.17 17.06 -3.16
C ASN A 100 4.45 16.63 -2.44
N ALA A 101 5.20 15.68 -2.99
CA ALA A 101 6.40 15.10 -2.39
C ALA A 101 7.59 15.11 -3.36
N PRO A 102 8.83 15.27 -2.87
CA PRO A 102 10.01 15.29 -3.75
C PRO A 102 10.33 13.93 -4.40
N SER A 103 9.70 12.86 -3.94
CA SER A 103 9.84 11.51 -4.47
C SER A 103 8.77 10.63 -3.85
N VAL A 104 8.36 9.57 -4.56
CA VAL A 104 7.52 8.50 -3.98
C VAL A 104 8.28 7.59 -3.01
N ASN A 105 9.63 7.60 -3.03
CA ASN A 105 10.45 6.71 -2.20
C ASN A 105 10.81 7.34 -0.85
N CYS A 106 10.57 6.60 0.24
CA CYS A 106 10.76 7.05 1.60
C CYS A 106 12.19 7.51 1.88
N ARG A 107 13.22 6.79 1.42
CA ARG A 107 14.63 7.20 1.62
C ARG A 107 14.96 8.51 0.90
N ALA A 108 14.36 8.77 -0.26
CA ALA A 108 14.57 10.02 -0.97
C ALA A 108 13.90 11.20 -0.26
N ILE A 109 12.71 11.00 0.31
CA ILE A 109 12.01 12.00 1.13
C ILE A 109 12.79 12.29 2.43
N THR A 110 13.17 11.24 3.16
CA THR A 110 13.72 11.37 4.52
C THR A 110 15.23 11.56 4.56
N ARG A 111 15.92 11.25 3.44
CA ARG A 111 17.39 11.20 3.33
C ARG A 111 18.01 10.37 4.46
N THR A 112 17.37 9.27 4.81
CA THR A 112 17.69 8.44 5.97
C THR A 112 17.64 6.96 5.61
N ASP A 113 18.66 6.20 6.03
CA ASP A 113 18.62 4.75 6.04
C ASP A 113 18.11 4.24 7.39
N PHE A 114 16.81 3.97 7.44
CA PHE A 114 16.13 3.54 8.67
C PHE A 114 16.62 2.18 9.19
N SER A 115 17.29 1.38 8.36
CA SER A 115 17.92 0.15 8.83
C SER A 115 19.09 0.37 9.81
N LYS A 116 19.63 1.59 9.87
CA LYS A 116 20.73 1.97 10.78
C LYS A 116 20.20 2.70 12.00
N LYS A 117 20.29 2.07 13.19
CA LYS A 117 19.80 2.60 14.48
C LYS A 117 20.21 4.06 14.75
N PHE A 118 21.48 4.40 14.50
CA PHE A 118 21.98 5.77 14.70
C PHE A 118 21.33 6.79 13.76
N GLN A 119 21.10 6.43 12.49
CA GLN A 119 20.41 7.31 11.55
C GLN A 119 18.93 7.45 11.91
N MET A 120 18.27 6.36 12.31
CA MET A 120 16.89 6.41 12.78
C MET A 120 16.74 7.30 14.01
N PHE A 121 17.64 7.17 15.00
CA PHE A 121 17.64 8.05 16.17
C PHE A 121 17.80 9.54 15.81
N ARG A 122 18.79 9.88 14.97
CA ARG A 122 18.96 11.26 14.47
C ARG A 122 17.73 11.75 13.70
N TYR A 123 17.12 10.89 12.91
CA TYR A 123 15.90 11.23 12.18
C TYR A 123 14.75 11.56 13.14
N MET A 124 14.52 10.72 14.15
CA MET A 124 13.44 10.95 15.12
C MET A 124 13.60 12.28 15.85
N LEU A 125 14.82 12.64 16.25
CA LEU A 125 15.09 13.87 16.99
C LEU A 125 15.00 15.14 16.12
N PHE A 126 15.47 15.08 14.87
CA PHE A 126 15.69 16.31 14.07
C PHE A 126 14.83 16.42 12.81
N ARG A 127 14.31 15.31 12.28
CA ARG A 127 13.72 15.24 10.93
C ARG A 127 12.34 14.60 10.85
N ALA A 128 11.84 13.94 11.90
CA ALA A 128 10.52 13.32 11.91
C ALA A 128 9.39 14.31 11.58
N LYS A 129 9.56 15.58 11.96
CA LYS A 129 8.64 16.68 11.60
C LYS A 129 8.40 16.79 10.10
N ASN A 130 9.33 16.38 9.24
CA ASN A 130 9.16 16.42 7.79
C ASN A 130 8.09 15.44 7.32
N CYS A 131 8.07 14.20 7.84
CA CYS A 131 6.99 13.26 7.54
C CYS A 131 5.66 13.70 8.17
N PHE A 132 5.66 14.30 9.36
CA PHE A 132 4.44 14.86 9.94
C PHE A 132 3.88 16.04 9.11
N ASN A 133 4.74 16.93 8.62
CA ASN A 133 4.34 18.04 7.78
C ASN A 133 3.85 17.56 6.40
N LEU A 134 4.52 16.57 5.80
CA LEU A 134 4.06 15.97 4.56
C LEU A 134 2.71 15.26 4.73
N ALA A 135 2.50 14.57 5.87
CA ALA A 135 1.23 13.93 6.18
C ALA A 135 0.09 14.96 6.30
N GLU A 136 0.32 16.07 6.99
CA GLU A 136 -0.65 17.17 7.07
C GLU A 136 -0.93 17.77 5.70
N LEU A 137 0.11 18.06 4.93
CA LEU A 137 -0.03 18.64 3.60
C LEU A 137 -0.84 17.72 2.67
N TRP A 138 -0.49 16.44 2.62
CA TRP A 138 -1.03 15.52 1.63
C TRP A 138 -2.34 14.85 2.04
N ALA A 139 -2.71 14.78 3.32
CA ALA A 139 -3.96 14.15 3.75
C ALA A 139 -5.23 14.65 3.01
N PRO A 140 -5.50 15.97 2.90
CA PRO A 140 -6.66 16.45 2.14
C PRO A 140 -6.55 16.11 0.64
N GLU A 141 -5.37 16.29 0.04
CA GLU A 141 -5.12 15.97 -1.38
C GLU A 141 -5.25 14.46 -1.67
N ALA A 142 -4.94 13.60 -0.70
CA ALA A 142 -5.13 12.16 -0.81
C ALA A 142 -6.61 11.78 -0.80
N VAL A 143 -7.43 12.43 0.05
CA VAL A 143 -8.89 12.22 0.08
C VAL A 143 -9.52 12.67 -1.23
N GLU A 144 -9.15 13.85 -1.74
CA GLU A 144 -9.68 14.35 -3.01
C GLU A 144 -9.25 13.48 -4.20
N ALA A 145 -7.99 13.05 -4.24
CA ALA A 145 -7.51 12.12 -5.27
C ALA A 145 -8.22 10.75 -5.19
N ALA A 146 -8.48 10.25 -3.98
CA ALA A 146 -9.22 9.01 -3.78
C ALA A 146 -10.67 9.15 -4.27
N LYS A 147 -11.40 10.19 -3.85
CA LYS A 147 -12.78 10.46 -4.31
C LYS A 147 -12.84 10.59 -5.83
N LYS A 148 -11.92 11.35 -6.42
CA LYS A 148 -11.80 11.50 -7.87
C LYS A 148 -11.63 10.13 -8.56
N GLY A 149 -10.66 9.35 -8.13
CA GLY A 149 -10.39 8.03 -8.73
C GLY A 149 -11.55 7.04 -8.57
N LEU A 150 -12.27 7.11 -7.45
CA LEU A 150 -13.42 6.27 -7.15
C LEU A 150 -14.71 6.71 -7.86
N SER A 151 -14.82 7.99 -8.24
CA SER A 151 -15.98 8.56 -8.95
C SER A 151 -16.06 8.22 -10.45
N ILE A 152 -15.13 7.43 -10.96
CA ILE A 152 -15.18 6.97 -12.36
C ILE A 152 -16.43 6.13 -12.56
N GLU A 153 -17.17 6.41 -13.62
CA GLU A 153 -18.34 5.61 -13.98
C GLU A 153 -17.94 4.15 -14.19
N ILE A 154 -18.42 3.28 -13.30
CA ILE A 154 -18.15 1.84 -13.29
C ILE A 154 -18.40 1.20 -14.66
N ASN A 155 -19.46 1.60 -15.36
CA ASN A 155 -19.80 1.07 -16.69
C ASN A 155 -18.77 1.39 -17.79
N LYS A 156 -17.87 2.34 -17.54
CA LYS A 156 -16.77 2.72 -18.44
C LYS A 156 -15.46 2.04 -18.10
N LEU A 157 -15.37 1.34 -16.97
CA LEU A 157 -14.15 0.64 -16.59
C LEU A 157 -14.06 -0.72 -17.28
N PRO A 158 -12.97 -1.01 -18.02
CA PRO A 158 -12.67 -2.38 -18.39
C PRO A 158 -12.46 -3.19 -17.11
N GLY A 159 -13.24 -4.26 -16.92
CA GLY A 159 -13.04 -5.16 -15.78
C GLY A 159 -11.64 -5.76 -15.81
N MET A 160 -10.97 -5.79 -14.66
CA MET A 160 -9.65 -6.39 -14.50
C MET A 160 -9.81 -7.80 -13.92
N ARG A 161 -9.38 -8.83 -14.67
CA ARG A 161 -9.53 -10.23 -14.23
C ARG A 161 -8.65 -10.61 -13.04
N THR A 162 -7.47 -10.01 -12.93
CA THR A 162 -6.46 -10.39 -11.95
C THR A 162 -5.42 -9.30 -11.75
N SER A 163 -4.70 -9.36 -10.63
CA SER A 163 -3.59 -8.47 -10.30
C SER A 163 -2.56 -9.22 -9.46
N CYS A 164 -1.25 -8.92 -9.59
CA CYS A 164 -0.20 -9.63 -8.85
C CYS A 164 -0.40 -9.58 -7.32
N ALA A 165 -0.95 -8.47 -6.81
CA ALA A 165 -1.24 -8.31 -5.40
C ALA A 165 -2.45 -9.15 -4.99
N SER A 166 -3.50 -9.20 -5.81
CA SER A 166 -4.69 -10.02 -5.56
C SER A 166 -4.38 -11.52 -5.65
N GLU A 167 -3.57 -11.94 -6.62
CA GLU A 167 -3.18 -13.36 -6.79
C GLU A 167 -2.39 -13.89 -5.59
N VAL A 168 -1.44 -13.11 -5.06
CA VAL A 168 -0.70 -13.55 -3.87
C VAL A 168 -1.63 -13.67 -2.66
N ILE A 169 -2.59 -12.75 -2.49
CA ILE A 169 -3.58 -12.85 -1.42
C ILE A 169 -4.48 -14.07 -1.60
N ASN A 170 -4.96 -14.32 -2.82
CA ASN A 170 -5.75 -15.51 -3.14
C ASN A 170 -4.99 -16.80 -2.81
N ASN A 171 -3.73 -16.92 -3.25
CA ASN A 171 -2.89 -18.07 -2.96
C ASN A 171 -2.54 -18.23 -1.47
N MET A 172 -2.64 -17.15 -0.68
CA MET A 172 -2.49 -17.16 0.77
C MET A 172 -3.81 -17.47 1.52
N GLY A 173 -4.90 -17.78 0.79
CA GLY A 173 -6.22 -18.07 1.34
C GLY A 173 -7.00 -16.82 1.77
N GLY A 174 -6.77 -15.69 1.12
CA GLY A 174 -7.53 -14.46 1.35
C GLY A 174 -8.91 -14.47 0.70
N ASN A 175 -9.79 -13.58 1.14
CA ASN A 175 -11.14 -13.41 0.58
C ASN A 175 -11.20 -12.32 -0.50
N ASN A 176 -12.36 -12.16 -1.14
CA ASN A 176 -12.55 -11.17 -2.22
C ASN A 176 -12.27 -9.73 -1.78
N GLU A 177 -12.68 -9.34 -0.57
CA GLU A 177 -12.42 -7.99 -0.05
C GLU A 177 -10.93 -7.76 0.11
N GLU A 178 -10.20 -8.71 0.71
CA GLU A 178 -8.75 -8.62 0.89
C GLU A 178 -8.02 -8.57 -0.46
N MET A 179 -8.48 -9.33 -1.45
CA MET A 179 -7.94 -9.31 -2.81
C MET A 179 -8.12 -7.95 -3.49
N VAL A 180 -9.28 -7.30 -3.32
CA VAL A 180 -9.53 -5.95 -3.88
C VAL A 180 -8.78 -4.89 -3.08
N ALA A 181 -8.75 -4.99 -1.75
CA ALA A 181 -8.06 -4.06 -0.86
C ALA A 181 -6.60 -3.84 -1.28
N VAL A 182 -5.88 -4.90 -1.65
CA VAL A 182 -4.49 -4.79 -2.08
C VAL A 182 -4.30 -4.59 -3.59
N SER A 183 -5.35 -4.65 -4.40
CA SER A 183 -5.21 -4.63 -5.87
C SER A 183 -4.55 -3.35 -6.38
N GLY A 184 -4.76 -2.24 -5.67
CA GLY A 184 -4.09 -0.96 -5.85
C GLY A 184 -2.56 -1.03 -5.77
N PHE A 185 -2.00 -2.06 -5.11
CA PHE A 185 -0.56 -2.28 -4.99
C PHE A 185 0.07 -2.80 -6.29
N SER A 186 -0.75 -3.23 -7.24
CA SER A 186 -0.27 -3.88 -8.45
C SER A 186 0.66 -3.02 -9.31
N GLY A 187 1.62 -3.68 -9.94
CA GLY A 187 2.73 -3.01 -10.64
C GLY A 187 3.54 -2.05 -9.77
N GLY A 188 3.51 -2.24 -8.44
CA GLY A 188 4.24 -1.43 -7.46
C GLY A 188 3.54 -0.12 -7.11
N ILE A 189 2.24 -0.22 -6.77
CA ILE A 189 1.23 0.82 -6.54
C ILE A 189 0.79 1.48 -7.83
N GLY A 190 -0.43 1.25 -8.30
CA GLY A 190 -0.95 1.97 -9.47
C GLY A 190 -0.08 1.83 -10.74
N LEU A 191 0.64 0.71 -10.92
CA LEU A 191 1.51 0.46 -12.08
C LEU A 191 2.73 1.39 -12.23
N SER A 192 3.08 2.16 -11.21
CA SER A 192 4.22 3.11 -11.26
C SER A 192 5.60 2.43 -11.48
N GLY A 193 5.67 1.12 -11.24
CA GLY A 193 6.87 0.30 -11.38
C GLY A 193 7.83 0.41 -10.20
N ASN A 194 7.41 0.99 -9.07
CA ASN A 194 8.20 1.12 -7.85
C ASN A 194 8.22 -0.22 -7.08
N ALA A 195 8.31 -0.21 -5.75
CA ALA A 195 8.55 -1.44 -5.00
C ALA A 195 7.43 -2.48 -5.19
N CYS A 196 7.79 -3.77 -5.16
CA CYS A 196 6.89 -4.86 -5.52
C CYS A 196 5.59 -4.86 -4.70
N GLY A 197 4.45 -4.74 -5.39
CA GLY A 197 3.12 -4.78 -4.78
C GLY A 197 2.75 -6.12 -4.16
N ALA A 198 3.12 -7.22 -4.80
CA ALA A 198 2.87 -8.57 -4.27
C ALA A 198 3.63 -8.80 -2.96
N LEU A 199 4.85 -8.30 -2.83
CA LEU A 199 5.59 -8.32 -1.56
C LEU A 199 4.84 -7.57 -0.46
N ALA A 200 4.38 -6.34 -0.75
CA ALA A 200 3.67 -5.53 0.23
C ALA A 200 2.35 -6.19 0.67
N ALA A 201 1.60 -6.76 -0.28
CA ALA A 201 0.37 -7.52 0.00
C ALA A 201 0.64 -8.75 0.87
N ALA A 202 1.67 -9.54 0.55
CA ALA A 202 2.05 -10.71 1.34
C ALA A 202 2.52 -10.34 2.75
N ILE A 203 3.30 -9.26 2.90
CA ILE A 203 3.73 -8.74 4.21
C ILE A 203 2.51 -8.35 5.05
N TRP A 204 1.55 -7.64 4.46
CA TRP A 204 0.33 -7.25 5.16
C TRP A 204 -0.47 -8.48 5.61
N LYS A 205 -0.75 -9.44 4.70
CA LYS A 205 -1.55 -10.63 5.04
C LYS A 205 -0.90 -11.49 6.11
N ASN A 206 0.41 -11.71 6.02
CA ASN A 206 1.14 -12.47 7.03
C ASN A 206 1.25 -11.73 8.37
N THR A 207 1.33 -10.39 8.34
CA THR A 207 1.26 -9.59 9.57
C THR A 207 -0.11 -9.73 10.22
N LYS A 208 -1.19 -9.64 9.45
CA LYS A 208 -2.56 -9.85 9.94
C LYS A 208 -2.73 -11.21 10.61
N LYS A 209 -2.36 -12.30 9.92
CA LYS A 209 -2.39 -13.67 10.49
C LYS A 209 -1.58 -13.79 11.79
N TRP A 210 -0.40 -13.19 11.81
CA TRP A 210 0.46 -13.21 12.99
C TRP A 210 -0.15 -12.44 14.16
N MET A 211 -0.77 -11.28 13.91
CA MET A 211 -1.46 -10.49 14.92
C MET A 211 -2.66 -11.23 15.52
N GLU A 212 -3.43 -11.95 14.71
CA GLU A 212 -4.55 -12.79 15.18
C GLU A 212 -4.07 -13.84 16.19
N ALA A 213 -2.88 -14.38 15.98
CA ALA A 213 -2.24 -15.32 16.91
C ALA A 213 -1.47 -14.65 18.07
N ASN A 214 -1.21 -13.33 17.99
CA ASN A 214 -0.37 -12.59 18.93
C ASN A 214 -0.95 -11.19 19.23
N PRO A 215 -2.18 -11.08 19.76
CA PRO A 215 -2.94 -9.82 19.83
C PRO A 215 -2.28 -8.72 20.68
N GLU A 216 -1.47 -9.10 21.67
CA GLU A 216 -0.78 -8.16 22.57
C GLU A 216 0.56 -7.64 22.01
N GLN A 217 1.01 -8.16 20.85
CA GLN A 217 2.31 -7.81 20.29
C GLN A 217 2.19 -6.75 19.18
N SER A 218 3.22 -5.90 19.07
CA SER A 218 3.25 -4.85 18.05
C SER A 218 3.41 -5.41 16.64
N ALA A 219 2.53 -4.96 15.73
CA ALA A 219 2.62 -5.27 14.29
C ALA A 219 3.90 -4.73 13.63
N TYR A 220 4.49 -3.65 14.15
CA TYR A 220 5.60 -2.94 13.51
C TYR A 220 6.87 -3.79 13.32
N ASN A 221 7.23 -4.58 14.33
CA ASN A 221 8.41 -5.43 14.33
C ASN A 221 8.01 -6.90 14.54
N ASN A 222 7.27 -7.45 13.57
CA ASN A 222 6.80 -8.82 13.66
C ASN A 222 7.67 -9.81 12.84
N PRO A 223 7.87 -11.05 13.32
CA PRO A 223 8.70 -12.06 12.64
C PRO A 223 8.10 -12.53 11.31
N ALA A 224 6.77 -12.51 11.16
CA ALA A 224 6.08 -12.94 9.94
C ALA A 224 6.42 -12.06 8.73
N ALA A 225 6.39 -10.73 8.90
CA ALA A 225 6.80 -9.77 7.90
C ALA A 225 8.28 -9.91 7.54
N GLN A 226 9.16 -10.10 8.53
CA GLN A 226 10.59 -10.29 8.31
C GLN A 226 10.89 -11.59 7.55
N LYS A 227 10.17 -12.68 7.83
CA LYS A 227 10.30 -13.95 7.11
C LYS A 227 9.81 -13.81 5.66
N THR A 228 8.67 -13.14 5.47
CA THR A 228 8.10 -12.84 4.14
C THR A 228 9.09 -12.05 3.29
N TYR A 229 9.65 -10.98 3.85
CA TYR A 229 10.67 -10.17 3.18
C TYR A 229 11.92 -10.96 2.83
N ARG A 230 12.43 -11.81 3.73
CA ARG A 230 13.64 -12.61 3.46
C ARG A 230 13.44 -13.59 2.31
N GLY A 231 12.33 -14.33 2.30
CA GLY A 231 12.02 -15.28 1.21
C GLY A 231 11.90 -14.56 -0.14
N PHE A 232 11.26 -13.40 -0.16
CA PHE A 232 11.22 -12.55 -1.34
C PHE A 232 12.61 -12.07 -1.77
N TYR A 233 13.39 -11.55 -0.82
CA TYR A 233 14.69 -10.92 -1.09
C TYR A 233 15.68 -11.93 -1.66
N GLU A 234 15.65 -13.17 -1.20
CA GLU A 234 16.44 -14.27 -1.75
C GLU A 234 16.03 -14.61 -3.19
N MET A 235 14.74 -14.85 -3.43
CA MET A 235 14.22 -15.19 -4.76
C MET A 235 14.44 -14.08 -5.79
N SER A 236 14.27 -12.82 -5.38
CA SER A 236 14.47 -11.64 -6.24
C SER A 236 15.93 -11.22 -6.37
N LYS A 237 16.89 -11.97 -5.79
CA LYS A 237 18.33 -11.63 -5.75
C LYS A 237 18.59 -10.22 -5.22
N GLY A 238 17.78 -9.80 -4.26
CA GLY A 238 17.86 -8.51 -3.58
C GLY A 238 17.19 -7.33 -4.29
N GLU A 239 16.56 -7.54 -5.45
CA GLU A 239 15.83 -6.48 -6.16
C GLU A 239 14.42 -6.30 -5.58
N LEU A 240 14.05 -5.06 -5.24
CA LEU A 240 12.73 -4.74 -4.68
C LEU A 240 11.83 -4.01 -5.69
N ILE A 241 12.40 -3.47 -6.77
CA ILE A 241 11.71 -2.61 -7.74
C ILE A 241 10.99 -3.47 -8.79
N CYS A 242 9.66 -3.31 -8.86
CA CYS A 242 8.76 -4.11 -9.68
C CYS A 242 9.20 -4.18 -11.14
N HIS A 243 9.45 -3.03 -11.79
CA HIS A 243 9.79 -3.04 -13.22
C HIS A 243 11.16 -3.67 -13.52
N LYS A 244 12.05 -3.75 -12.54
CA LYS A 244 13.32 -4.46 -12.67
C LYS A 244 13.14 -5.96 -12.47
N ILE A 245 12.26 -6.36 -11.56
CA ILE A 245 11.92 -7.77 -11.33
C ILE A 245 11.20 -8.36 -12.54
N CYS A 246 10.16 -7.70 -13.06
CA CYS A 246 9.36 -8.22 -14.17
C CYS A 246 9.87 -7.77 -15.55
N GLY A 247 10.91 -6.92 -15.61
CA GLY A 247 11.51 -6.45 -16.85
C GLY A 247 10.70 -5.42 -17.64
N LYS A 248 9.56 -4.93 -17.12
CA LYS A 248 8.70 -3.96 -17.81
C LYS A 248 7.93 -3.05 -16.85
N LYS A 249 7.56 -1.86 -17.31
CA LYS A 249 6.49 -1.06 -16.71
C LYS A 249 5.20 -1.30 -17.47
N PHE A 250 4.07 -1.18 -16.78
CA PHE A 250 2.75 -1.36 -17.38
C PHE A 250 2.09 0.00 -17.55
N SER A 251 1.54 0.26 -18.73
CA SER A 251 0.81 1.49 -19.03
C SER A 251 -0.66 1.39 -18.68
N THR A 252 -1.24 0.18 -18.66
CA THR A 252 -2.67 -0.02 -18.40
C THR A 252 -2.93 -1.23 -17.49
N PRO A 253 -4.08 -1.25 -16.77
CA PRO A 253 -4.53 -2.39 -15.98
C PRO A 253 -4.57 -3.70 -16.78
N GLU A 254 -5.03 -3.65 -18.02
CA GLU A 254 -5.21 -4.83 -18.89
C GLU A 254 -3.87 -5.45 -19.25
N ALA A 255 -2.88 -4.62 -19.60
CA ALA A 255 -1.53 -5.08 -19.93
C ALA A 255 -0.84 -5.75 -18.74
N HIS A 256 -1.14 -5.29 -17.52
CA HIS A 256 -0.69 -5.92 -16.29
C HIS A 256 -1.44 -7.24 -16.04
N ALA A 257 -2.78 -7.24 -16.09
CA ALA A 257 -3.59 -8.44 -15.88
C ALA A 257 -3.27 -9.54 -16.89
N GLU A 258 -3.06 -9.20 -18.17
CA GLU A 258 -2.64 -10.14 -19.22
C GLU A 258 -1.28 -10.75 -18.91
N PHE A 259 -0.32 -9.93 -18.46
CA PHE A 259 1.01 -10.42 -18.07
C PHE A 259 0.92 -11.43 -16.93
N ILE A 260 0.14 -11.12 -15.88
CA ILE A 260 -0.06 -12.05 -14.76
C ILE A 260 -0.79 -13.33 -15.20
N SER A 261 -1.83 -13.20 -16.02
CA SER A 261 -2.59 -14.35 -16.56
C SER A 261 -1.72 -15.30 -17.40
N LYS A 262 -0.66 -14.78 -18.02
CA LYS A 262 0.31 -15.57 -18.80
C LYS A 262 1.47 -16.14 -17.96
N GLY A 263 1.38 -16.07 -16.64
CA GLY A 263 2.40 -16.57 -15.71
C GLY A 263 3.46 -15.55 -15.32
N GLY A 264 3.26 -14.27 -15.63
CA GLY A 264 4.12 -13.20 -15.17
C GLY A 264 4.15 -13.12 -13.64
N CYS A 265 5.36 -13.00 -13.07
CA CYS A 265 5.60 -13.02 -11.62
C CYS A 265 5.15 -14.32 -10.91
N LYS A 266 4.86 -15.42 -11.62
CA LYS A 266 4.37 -16.67 -11.02
C LYS A 266 5.27 -17.19 -9.90
N ASP A 267 6.55 -17.40 -10.17
CA ASP A 267 7.50 -17.92 -9.18
C ASP A 267 7.57 -17.05 -7.92
N LEU A 268 7.47 -15.73 -8.09
CA LEU A 268 7.45 -14.77 -6.99
C LEU A 268 6.18 -14.90 -6.14
N ILE A 269 5.02 -15.01 -6.79
CA ILE A 269 3.72 -15.15 -6.13
C ILE A 269 3.67 -16.48 -5.37
N GLU A 270 4.09 -17.57 -6.00
CA GLU A 270 4.14 -18.90 -5.38
C GLU A 270 5.11 -18.93 -4.20
N THR A 271 6.30 -18.33 -4.36
CA THR A 271 7.27 -18.20 -3.27
C THR A 271 6.65 -17.48 -2.09
N LEU A 272 6.08 -16.29 -2.29
CA LEU A 272 5.45 -15.49 -1.23
C LEU A 272 4.31 -16.23 -0.54
N ALA A 273 3.45 -16.91 -1.31
CA ALA A 273 2.32 -17.64 -0.77
C ALA A 273 2.72 -18.88 0.04
N SER A 274 3.87 -19.49 -0.27
CA SER A 274 4.38 -20.66 0.44
C SER A 274 5.02 -20.35 1.80
N ILE A 275 5.28 -19.07 2.11
CA ILE A 275 5.93 -18.66 3.35
C ILE A 275 4.98 -18.87 4.53
N LYS A 276 5.24 -19.93 5.30
CA LYS A 276 4.54 -20.23 6.55
C LYS A 276 4.93 -19.21 7.61
N VAL A 277 3.97 -18.56 8.25
CA VAL A 277 4.18 -17.57 9.33
C VAL A 277 3.51 -17.97 10.61
#